data_AF-S3JJ89-F1
#
_entry.id   AF-S3JJ89-F1
#
_cell.length_a   1.000
_cell.length_b   1.000
_cell.length_c   1.000
_cell.angle_alpha   90.00
_cell.angle_beta   90.00
_cell.angle_gamma   90.00
#
_symmetry.space_group_name_H-M   'P 1'
#
loop_
_entity.id
_entity.type
_entity.pdbx_description
1 polymer ?
#
loop_
_entity_poly.entity_id
_entity_poly.type
_entity_poly.pdbx_seq_one_letter_code
_entity_poly.pdbx_strand_id
1 'polypeptide(L)'
;MTKLNFAIAEIVDIYNFLPKVLAPKVVKVAVHPSQSNRDRPSLAEQKNGNYWIVLVEANYWLLPQSGLRINQFNLATVKSLFDCQGYELSEHGDFVLLEAAQVSGMPNGTEWRLEKKGVINFDPNYPAAELRSQQKQAQQEIDRLQSELEESKRRNQRLNAQLAELAYDTLQKIRADLVTRDEFIEQSHKLNTFYKDYQEIDKKLSEKFKDIERKITQEFKYIERKITQKNRIINDRIADLELEKQALRELLCK
;
A
#
# COMPACT_ATOMS: atom_id res chain seq x y z
N MET A 1 40.97 18.30 23.22
CA MET A 1 39.52 18.41 23.51
C MET A 1 38.83 18.99 22.29
N THR A 2 37.66 18.46 21.91
CA THR A 2 36.91 18.94 20.74
C THR A 2 35.98 20.08 21.15
N LYS A 3 36.05 21.20 20.45
CA LYS A 3 35.14 22.33 20.65
C LYS A 3 33.71 21.96 20.22
N LEU A 4 32.73 22.25 21.06
CA LEU A 4 31.31 22.12 20.76
C LEU A 4 30.79 23.44 20.18
N ASN A 5 30.07 23.35 19.05
CA ASN A 5 29.47 24.48 18.34
C ASN A 5 27.99 24.64 18.73
N PHE A 6 27.73 24.74 20.04
CA PHE A 6 26.40 24.94 20.62
C PHE A 6 26.52 25.99 21.73
N ALA A 7 25.46 26.71 22.02
CA ALA A 7 25.41 27.56 23.21
C ALA A 7 25.46 26.69 24.48
N ILE A 8 25.96 27.25 25.59
CA ILE A 8 26.03 26.50 26.85
C ILE A 8 24.66 26.04 27.35
N ALA A 9 23.61 26.83 27.13
CA ALA A 9 22.23 26.45 27.45
C ALA A 9 21.80 25.18 26.67
N GLU A 10 22.10 25.13 25.37
CA GLU A 10 21.82 23.95 24.54
C GLU A 10 22.62 22.73 25.00
N ILE A 11 23.86 22.92 25.48
CA ILE A 11 24.66 21.83 26.06
C ILE A 11 24.04 21.31 27.35
N VAL A 12 23.52 22.19 28.21
CA VAL A 12 22.79 21.80 29.42
C VAL A 12 21.52 21.02 29.06
N ASP A 13 20.79 21.45 28.03
CA ASP A 13 19.64 20.70 27.52
C ASP A 13 20.08 19.32 27.02
N ILE A 14 21.05 19.24 26.11
CA ILE A 14 21.57 17.96 25.60
C ILE A 14 22.06 17.07 26.74
N TYR A 15 22.70 17.62 27.77
CA TYR A 15 23.11 16.88 28.95
C TYR A 15 21.91 16.27 29.69
N ASN A 16 20.85 17.05 29.90
CA ASN A 16 19.66 16.59 30.61
C ASN A 16 18.82 15.60 29.80
N PHE A 17 18.85 15.66 28.46
CA PHE A 17 18.04 14.80 27.60
C PHE A 17 18.80 13.58 27.05
N LEU A 18 20.01 13.77 26.55
CA LEU A 18 20.80 12.76 25.83
C LEU A 18 22.30 12.85 26.19
N PRO A 19 22.68 12.65 27.47
CA PRO A 19 24.06 12.84 27.92
C PRO A 19 25.06 11.90 27.23
N LYS A 20 24.61 10.75 26.72
CA LYS A 20 25.42 9.81 25.94
C LYS A 20 26.03 10.44 24.67
N VAL A 21 25.38 11.46 24.09
CA VAL A 21 25.88 12.17 22.91
C VAL A 21 27.11 13.02 23.24
N LEU A 22 27.23 13.49 24.49
CA LEU A 22 28.35 14.30 24.96
C LEU A 22 29.56 13.43 25.35
N ALA A 23 29.34 12.20 25.80
CA ALA A 23 30.39 11.29 26.30
C ALA A 23 31.66 11.15 25.43
N PRO A 24 31.60 11.10 24.07
CA PRO A 24 32.81 11.03 23.25
C PRO A 24 33.55 12.38 23.08
N LYS A 25 32.94 13.49 23.50
CA LYS A 25 33.48 14.86 23.30
C LYS A 25 33.92 15.54 24.59
N VAL A 26 33.82 14.85 25.73
CA VAL A 26 34.16 15.37 27.05
C VAL A 26 35.52 14.86 27.54
N VAL A 27 36.15 15.58 28.46
CA VAL A 27 37.26 15.06 29.27
C VAL A 27 36.74 14.70 30.66
N LYS A 28 37.02 13.49 31.12
CA LYS A 28 36.63 13.04 32.45
C LYS A 28 37.61 13.56 33.50
N VAL A 29 37.08 14.21 34.54
CA VAL A 29 37.87 14.83 35.59
C VAL A 29 37.31 14.50 36.97
N ALA A 30 38.16 14.61 37.98
CA ALA A 30 37.76 14.52 39.39
C ALA A 30 38.39 15.66 40.20
N VAL A 31 37.72 16.01 41.30
CA VAL A 31 38.29 16.93 42.30
C VAL A 31 39.41 16.21 43.03
N HIS A 32 40.54 16.90 43.21
CA HIS A 32 41.63 16.36 44.02
C HIS A 32 41.19 16.20 45.49
N PRO A 33 41.41 15.06 46.16
CA PRO A 33 40.88 14.79 47.50
C PRO A 33 41.25 15.86 48.56
N SER A 34 42.44 16.44 48.45
CA SER A 34 42.92 17.51 49.34
C SER A 34 42.28 18.89 49.10
N GLN A 35 41.45 19.03 48.05
CA GLN A 35 40.86 20.31 47.61
C GLN A 35 39.33 20.34 47.74
N SER A 36 38.68 19.26 48.20
CA SER A 36 37.22 19.13 48.19
C SER A 36 36.47 20.17 49.05
N ASN A 37 37.15 20.73 50.06
CA ASN A 37 36.60 21.72 51.00
C ASN A 37 37.11 23.16 50.76
N ARG A 38 37.66 23.46 49.58
CA ARG A 38 38.09 24.83 49.25
C ARG A 38 37.03 25.55 48.43
N ASP A 39 37.02 26.88 48.51
CA ASP A 39 36.09 27.72 47.73
C ASP A 39 36.27 27.60 46.22
N ARG A 40 37.47 27.25 45.76
CA ARG A 40 37.81 27.05 44.33
C ARG A 40 38.63 25.77 44.14
N PRO A 41 37.99 24.60 44.14
CA PRO A 41 38.68 23.33 43.95
C PRO A 41 39.30 23.24 42.55
N SER A 42 40.44 22.54 42.47
CA SER A 42 41.04 22.12 41.20
C SER A 42 40.60 20.71 40.83
N LEU A 43 40.40 20.50 39.52
CA LEU A 43 40.05 19.22 38.92
C LEU A 43 41.17 18.78 37.98
N ALA A 44 41.44 17.47 37.94
CA ALA A 44 42.44 16.87 37.08
C ALA A 44 41.82 15.74 36.24
N GLU A 45 42.39 15.48 35.07
CA GLU A 45 41.96 14.38 34.21
C GLU A 45 42.08 13.03 34.92
N GLN A 46 41.00 12.24 34.90
CA GLN A 46 40.96 10.92 35.51
C GLN A 46 40.04 9.98 34.72
N LYS A 47 40.50 8.74 34.47
CA LYS A 47 39.75 7.73 33.72
C LYS A 47 38.34 7.47 34.27
N ASN A 48 38.19 7.51 35.60
CA ASN A 48 36.95 7.33 36.34
C ASN A 48 36.50 8.64 37.01
N GLY A 49 36.72 9.77 36.35
CA GLY A 49 36.33 11.08 36.87
C GLY A 49 34.80 11.22 36.94
N ASN A 50 34.31 11.69 38.09
CA ASN A 50 32.88 11.91 38.36
C ASN A 50 32.28 13.11 37.64
N TYR A 51 33.11 13.90 36.94
CA TYR A 51 32.70 15.10 36.24
C TYR A 51 33.29 15.14 34.83
N TRP A 52 32.67 15.93 33.97
CA TRP A 52 33.01 16.10 32.57
C TRP A 52 33.34 17.55 32.29
N ILE A 53 34.44 17.79 31.60
CA ILE A 53 34.77 19.09 31.01
C ILE A 53 34.37 19.09 29.55
N VAL A 54 33.68 20.15 29.14
CA VAL A 54 33.38 20.47 27.74
C VAL A 54 33.95 21.83 27.38
N LEU A 55 34.48 21.95 26.17
CA LEU A 55 34.91 23.22 25.60
C LEU A 55 33.79 23.75 24.71
N VAL A 56 33.16 24.85 25.14
CA VAL A 56 32.12 25.54 24.40
C VAL A 56 32.64 26.92 24.05
N GLU A 57 32.65 27.26 22.76
CA GLU A 57 33.26 28.50 22.25
C GLU A 57 34.75 28.63 22.60
N ALA A 58 35.07 29.36 23.67
CA ALA A 58 36.42 29.57 24.21
C ALA A 58 36.50 29.29 25.72
N ASN A 59 35.41 28.80 26.32
CA ASN A 59 35.27 28.61 27.76
C ASN A 59 35.15 27.12 28.09
N TYR A 60 35.75 26.74 29.23
CA TYR A 60 35.59 25.39 29.78
C TYR A 60 34.42 25.37 30.74
N TRP A 61 33.57 24.36 30.56
CA TRP A 61 32.41 24.13 31.40
C TRP A 61 32.46 22.75 32.01
N LEU A 62 32.00 22.65 33.25
CA LEU A 62 31.99 21.46 34.06
C LEU A 62 30.55 20.98 34.24
N LEU A 63 30.35 19.71 33.89
CA LEU A 63 29.09 18.98 34.01
C LEU A 63 29.32 17.79 34.95
N PRO A 64 28.33 17.35 35.73
CA PRO A 64 28.42 16.06 36.41
C PRO A 64 28.48 14.92 35.37
N GLN A 65 29.16 13.82 35.67
CA GLN A 65 29.10 12.65 34.79
C GLN A 65 27.66 12.14 34.66
N SER A 66 27.28 11.68 33.47
CA SER A 66 25.98 11.02 33.25
C SER A 66 25.77 9.88 34.24
N GLY A 67 24.67 9.93 34.98
CA GLY A 67 24.32 8.90 35.99
C GLY A 67 25.11 8.99 37.29
N LEU A 68 25.80 10.11 37.55
CA LEU A 68 26.42 10.37 38.86
C LEU A 68 25.35 10.26 39.95
N ARG A 69 25.54 9.34 40.90
CA ARG A 69 24.67 9.23 42.07
C ARG A 69 25.20 10.13 43.19
N ILE A 70 24.42 11.14 43.56
CA ILE A 70 24.77 12.06 44.64
C ILE A 70 24.23 11.48 45.96
N ASN A 71 25.11 11.25 46.92
CA ASN A 71 24.81 10.66 48.22
C ASN A 71 25.57 11.39 49.31
N GLN A 72 25.33 11.02 50.58
CA GLN A 72 25.97 11.66 51.73
C GLN A 72 27.51 11.69 51.67
N PHE A 73 28.15 10.74 50.99
CA PHE A 73 29.61 10.63 50.93
C PHE A 73 30.24 11.59 49.90
N ASN A 74 29.53 11.93 48.82
CA ASN A 74 30.04 12.82 47.77
C ASN A 74 29.35 14.19 47.74
N LEU A 75 28.31 14.39 48.55
CA LEU A 75 27.54 15.64 48.61
C LEU A 75 28.43 16.86 48.89
N ALA A 76 29.39 16.76 49.81
CA ALA A 76 30.31 17.85 50.12
C ALA A 76 31.12 18.28 48.88
N THR A 77 31.63 17.31 48.13
CA THR A 77 32.36 17.54 46.87
C THR A 77 31.46 18.13 45.79
N VAL A 78 30.21 17.69 45.70
CA VAL A 78 29.26 18.26 44.72
C VAL A 78 28.93 19.70 45.10
N LYS A 79 28.67 19.99 46.39
CA LYS A 79 28.39 21.34 46.90
C LYS A 79 29.54 22.33 46.73
N SER A 80 30.78 21.85 46.62
CA SER A 80 31.92 22.73 46.30
C SER A 80 31.97 23.13 44.82
N LEU A 81 31.30 22.40 43.93
CA LEU A 81 31.27 22.66 42.48
C LEU A 81 29.93 23.21 41.98
N PHE A 82 28.82 22.84 42.62
CA PHE A 82 27.46 23.15 42.22
C PHE A 82 26.66 23.64 43.42
N ASP A 83 25.81 24.64 43.20
CA ASP A 83 24.72 24.97 44.11
C ASP A 83 23.62 23.90 43.98
N CYS A 84 23.26 23.29 45.11
CA CYS A 84 22.36 22.14 45.17
C CYS A 84 21.02 22.60 45.74
N GLN A 85 20.04 22.81 44.86
CA GLN A 85 18.71 23.29 45.19
C GLN A 85 17.74 22.12 45.41
N GLY A 86 16.86 22.23 46.41
CA GLY A 86 15.83 21.21 46.68
C GLY A 86 16.36 19.87 47.16
N TYR A 87 17.60 19.80 47.67
CA TYR A 87 18.20 18.55 48.12
C TYR A 87 17.56 18.05 49.44
N GLU A 88 16.81 16.95 49.37
CA GLU A 88 16.39 16.17 50.53
C GLU A 88 17.21 14.88 50.62
N LEU A 89 17.60 14.49 51.83
CA LEU A 89 18.44 13.31 52.14
C LEU A 89 17.85 11.96 51.69
N SER A 90 16.70 11.95 51.01
CA SER A 90 16.10 10.76 50.44
C SER A 90 17.03 10.15 49.37
N GLU A 91 17.25 8.85 49.46
CA GLU A 91 18.35 8.12 48.82
C GLU A 91 18.27 8.00 47.27
N HIS A 92 17.36 8.72 46.61
CA HIS A 92 16.96 8.44 45.21
C HIS A 92 16.78 9.65 44.29
N GLY A 93 17.37 10.81 44.61
CA GLY A 93 17.20 12.01 43.78
C GLY A 93 17.92 11.94 42.42
N ASP A 94 17.21 11.56 41.36
CA ASP A 94 17.52 12.04 40.02
C ASP A 94 17.53 13.57 40.06
N PHE A 95 18.52 14.19 39.42
CA PHE A 95 18.64 15.65 39.39
C PHE A 95 18.58 16.18 37.96
N VAL A 96 18.32 17.49 37.85
CA VAL A 96 18.40 18.24 36.61
C VAL A 96 19.51 19.27 36.76
N LEU A 97 20.40 19.33 35.76
CA LEU A 97 21.40 20.40 35.68
C LEU A 97 20.71 21.66 35.15
N LEU A 98 20.70 22.73 35.93
CA LEU A 98 20.14 24.02 35.50
C LEU A 98 21.21 24.92 34.88
N GLU A 99 22.39 24.96 35.50
CA GLU A 99 23.55 25.70 34.99
C GLU A 99 24.81 24.85 35.09
N ALA A 100 25.61 24.81 34.03
CA ALA A 100 26.95 24.23 34.07
C ALA A 100 27.89 25.10 34.91
N ALA A 101 28.82 24.47 35.63
CA ALA A 101 29.87 25.19 36.34
C ALA A 101 30.92 25.72 35.33
N GLN A 102 31.47 26.90 35.59
CA GLN A 102 32.52 27.47 34.74
C GLN A 102 33.89 27.19 35.37
N VAL A 103 34.84 26.77 34.55
CA VAL A 103 36.22 26.51 34.99
C VAL A 103 37.23 27.17 34.07
N SER A 104 38.43 27.42 34.58
CA SER A 104 39.58 27.92 33.83
C SER A 104 40.63 26.82 33.69
N GLY A 105 41.27 26.72 32.52
CA GLY A 105 42.39 25.80 32.31
C GLY A 105 43.64 26.32 33.02
N MET A 106 44.34 25.42 33.71
CA MET A 106 45.61 25.73 34.38
C MET A 106 46.80 25.67 33.40
N PRO A 107 47.94 26.33 33.70
CA PRO A 107 49.10 26.36 32.80
C PRO A 107 49.71 25.00 32.45
N ASN A 108 49.46 23.97 33.28
CA ASN A 108 49.92 22.60 33.04
C ASN A 108 49.14 21.86 31.94
N GLY A 109 48.01 22.43 31.47
CA GLY A 109 47.20 21.88 30.39
C GLY A 109 46.37 20.64 30.73
N THR A 110 46.46 20.14 31.98
CA THR A 110 45.80 18.90 32.44
C THR A 110 44.92 19.09 33.67
N GLU A 111 44.89 20.32 34.20
CA GLU A 111 44.06 20.69 35.34
C GLU A 111 43.18 21.89 35.02
N TRP A 112 42.06 21.97 35.73
CA TRP A 112 41.10 23.06 35.65
C TRP A 112 40.76 23.56 37.05
N ARG A 113 40.49 24.86 37.19
CA ARG A 113 40.07 25.47 38.45
C ARG A 113 38.65 26.01 38.34
N LEU A 114 37.85 25.79 39.38
CA LEU A 114 36.51 26.36 39.46
C LEU A 114 36.55 27.89 39.50
N GLU A 115 35.81 28.53 38.59
CA GLU A 115 35.58 29.98 38.57
C GLU A 115 34.18 30.34 39.04
N LYS A 116 33.16 29.62 38.56
CA LYS A 116 31.76 29.81 38.95
C LYS A 116 31.11 28.45 39.20
N LYS A 117 30.38 28.33 40.32
CA LYS A 117 29.56 27.15 40.59
C LYS A 117 28.43 27.02 39.58
N GLY A 118 28.11 25.78 39.22
CA GLY A 118 26.90 25.46 38.46
C GLY A 118 25.70 25.36 39.39
N VAL A 119 24.54 25.00 38.85
CA VAL A 119 23.30 24.83 39.62
C VAL A 119 22.67 23.50 39.26
N ILE A 120 22.35 22.70 40.27
CA ILE A 120 21.65 21.42 40.15
C ILE A 120 20.39 21.47 41.02
N ASN A 121 19.28 21.00 40.47
CA ASN A 121 18.01 20.92 41.17
C ASN A 121 17.57 19.46 41.35
N PHE A 122 17.16 19.14 42.58
CA PHE A 122 16.65 17.82 42.98
C PHE A 122 15.13 17.78 43.11
N ASP A 123 14.42 18.90 42.89
CA ASP A 123 12.96 18.94 42.96
C ASP A 123 12.32 18.07 41.85
N PRO A 124 11.60 16.99 42.22
CA PRO A 124 10.93 16.13 41.25
C PRO A 124 9.78 16.83 40.51
N ASN A 125 9.28 17.96 41.03
CA ASN A 125 8.23 18.76 40.38
C ASN A 125 8.79 19.80 39.40
N TYR A 126 10.11 19.80 39.17
CA TYR A 126 10.68 20.65 38.12
C TYR A 126 10.09 20.22 36.76
N PRO A 127 9.57 21.15 35.92
CA PRO A 127 8.77 20.84 34.72
C PRO A 127 9.38 19.81 33.74
N ALA A 128 10.70 19.62 33.77
CA ALA A 128 11.40 18.61 32.99
C ALA A 128 11.03 17.16 33.36
N ALA A 129 10.63 16.87 34.60
CA ALA A 129 10.30 15.51 35.05
C ALA A 129 8.98 15.01 34.44
N GLU A 130 7.97 15.86 34.37
CA GLU A 130 6.69 15.52 33.75
C GLU A 130 6.81 15.35 32.23
N LEU A 131 7.61 16.22 31.58
CA LEU A 131 7.97 16.06 30.17
C LEU A 131 8.67 14.72 29.90
N ARG A 132 9.59 14.29 30.78
CA ARG A 132 10.27 12.98 30.66
C ARG A 132 9.29 11.81 30.78
N SER A 133 8.30 11.91 31.67
CA SER A 133 7.26 10.89 31.82
C SER A 133 6.40 10.76 30.55
N GLN A 134 5.92 11.89 30.03
CA GLN A 134 5.12 11.93 28.80
C GLN A 134 5.92 11.41 27.58
N GLN A 135 7.20 11.76 27.47
CA GLN A 135 8.07 11.25 26.39
C GLN A 135 8.27 9.73 26.48
N LYS A 136 8.43 9.18 27.69
CA LYS A 136 8.56 7.73 27.87
C LYS A 136 7.29 7.00 27.43
N GLN A 137 6.12 7.54 27.74
CA GLN A 137 4.84 7.00 27.29
C GLN A 137 4.68 7.08 25.77
N ALA A 138 5.01 8.23 25.17
CA ALA A 138 4.95 8.41 23.73
C ALA A 138 5.89 7.44 22.99
N GLN A 139 7.09 7.20 23.52
CA GLN A 139 8.03 6.25 22.92
C GLN A 139 7.49 4.81 22.99
N GLN A 140 6.89 4.41 24.11
CA GLN A 140 6.27 3.09 24.23
C GLN A 140 5.12 2.89 23.24
N GLU A 141 4.32 3.93 23.01
CA GLU A 141 3.23 3.88 22.04
C GLU A 141 3.75 3.81 20.59
N ILE A 142 4.84 4.53 20.26
CA ILE A 142 5.50 4.42 18.95
C ILE A 142 5.97 2.98 18.71
N ASP A 143 6.66 2.38 19.69
CA ASP A 143 7.18 1.02 19.57
C ASP A 143 6.04 0.01 19.38
N ARG A 144 4.93 0.20 20.10
CA ARG A 144 3.71 -0.61 19.96
C ARG A 144 3.10 -0.47 18.57
N LEU A 145 2.87 0.75 18.09
CA LEU A 145 2.27 1.02 16.78
C LEU A 145 3.14 0.47 15.64
N GLN A 146 4.47 0.53 15.78
CA GLN A 146 5.39 -0.09 14.82
C GLN A 146 5.22 -1.61 14.75
N SER A 147 5.08 -2.28 15.90
CA SER A 147 4.82 -3.72 15.95
C SER A 147 3.49 -4.09 15.28
N GLU A 148 2.41 -3.35 15.58
CA GLU A 148 1.09 -3.54 14.99
C GLU A 148 1.10 -3.31 13.47
N LEU A 149 1.84 -2.29 13.01
CA LEU A 149 2.03 -1.99 11.58
C LEU A 149 2.73 -3.14 10.85
N GLU A 150 3.80 -3.68 11.42
CA GLU A 150 4.53 -4.81 10.82
C GLU A 150 3.69 -6.09 10.79
N GLU A 151 2.87 -6.34 11.82
CA GLU A 151 1.93 -7.47 11.79
C GLU A 151 0.88 -7.29 10.68
N SER A 152 0.31 -6.08 10.55
CA SER A 152 -0.66 -5.75 9.51
C SER A 152 -0.08 -5.91 8.10
N LYS A 153 1.16 -5.45 7.87
CA LYS A 153 1.88 -5.67 6.59
C LYS A 153 2.03 -7.15 6.27
N ARG A 154 2.46 -7.96 7.25
CA ARG A 154 2.59 -9.43 7.07
C ARG A 154 1.26 -10.07 6.75
N ARG A 155 0.17 -9.64 7.42
CA ARG A 155 -1.18 -10.13 7.15
C ARG A 155 -1.63 -9.80 5.74
N ASN A 156 -1.44 -8.56 5.28
CA ASN A 156 -1.76 -8.13 3.92
C ASN A 156 -0.96 -8.91 2.86
N GLN A 157 0.33 -9.15 3.10
CA GLN A 157 1.14 -9.97 2.20
C GLN A 157 0.61 -11.40 2.06
N ARG A 158 0.19 -12.01 3.18
CA ARG A 158 -0.42 -13.36 3.17
C ARG A 158 -1.76 -13.37 2.41
N LEU A 159 -2.64 -12.40 2.66
CA LEU A 159 -3.91 -12.30 1.94
C LEU A 159 -3.68 -12.12 0.43
N ASN A 160 -2.74 -11.26 0.05
CA ASN A 160 -2.42 -11.04 -1.37
C ASN A 160 -1.90 -12.32 -2.05
N ALA A 161 -1.07 -13.11 -1.37
CA ALA A 161 -0.62 -14.40 -1.89
C ALA A 161 -1.78 -15.39 -2.08
N GLN A 162 -2.69 -15.48 -1.10
CA GLN A 162 -3.88 -16.33 -1.20
C GLN A 162 -4.82 -15.89 -2.33
N LEU A 163 -4.99 -14.58 -2.52
CA LEU A 163 -5.79 -14.04 -3.62
C LEU A 163 -5.17 -14.38 -4.99
N ALA A 164 -3.85 -14.31 -5.11
CA ALA A 164 -3.16 -14.66 -6.35
C ALA A 164 -3.31 -16.16 -6.70
N GLU A 165 -3.18 -17.02 -5.69
CA GLU A 165 -3.40 -18.47 -5.84
C GLU A 165 -4.84 -18.79 -6.25
N LEU A 166 -5.82 -18.22 -5.55
CA LEU A 166 -7.24 -18.40 -5.88
C LEU A 166 -7.58 -17.89 -7.29
N ALA A 167 -7.01 -16.74 -7.68
CA ALA A 167 -7.21 -16.19 -9.02
C ALA A 167 -6.64 -17.12 -10.09
N TYR A 168 -5.45 -17.69 -9.86
CA TYR A 168 -4.85 -18.65 -10.78
C TYR A 168 -5.72 -19.90 -10.94
N ASP A 169 -6.15 -20.50 -9.83
CA ASP A 169 -7.01 -21.69 -9.85
C ASP A 169 -8.33 -21.44 -10.57
N THR A 170 -8.94 -20.27 -10.35
CA THR A 170 -10.18 -19.89 -11.00
C THR A 170 -9.98 -19.75 -12.52
N LEU A 171 -8.88 -19.12 -12.95
CA LEU A 171 -8.55 -18.99 -14.37
C LEU A 171 -8.30 -20.35 -15.03
N GLN A 172 -7.66 -21.30 -14.34
CA GLN A 172 -7.47 -22.65 -14.88
C GLN A 172 -8.79 -23.39 -15.07
N LYS A 173 -9.72 -23.27 -14.13
CA LYS A 173 -11.06 -23.87 -14.25
C LYS A 173 -11.84 -23.27 -15.43
N ILE A 174 -11.88 -21.94 -15.52
CA ILE A 174 -12.53 -21.25 -16.65
C ILE A 174 -11.89 -21.69 -17.97
N ARG A 175 -10.56 -21.77 -18.03
CA ARG A 175 -9.85 -22.22 -19.23
C ARG A 175 -10.22 -23.66 -19.63
N ALA A 176 -10.45 -24.54 -18.66
CA ALA A 176 -10.83 -25.93 -18.92
C ALA A 176 -12.27 -26.04 -19.45
N ASP A 177 -13.18 -25.17 -19.02
CA ASP A 177 -14.59 -25.17 -19.44
C ASP A 177 -14.83 -24.46 -20.78
N LEU A 178 -13.88 -23.62 -21.23
CA LEU A 178 -13.98 -22.94 -22.51
C LEU A 178 -13.70 -23.92 -23.66
N VAL A 179 -14.65 -24.00 -24.59
CA VAL A 179 -14.48 -24.71 -25.87
C VAL A 179 -13.20 -24.19 -26.51
N THR A 180 -12.31 -25.11 -26.88
CA THR A 180 -11.05 -24.72 -27.49
C THR A 180 -11.34 -24.03 -28.82
N ARG A 181 -10.46 -23.10 -29.21
CA ARG A 181 -10.59 -22.39 -30.50
C ARG A 181 -10.74 -23.38 -31.66
N ASP A 182 -10.03 -24.51 -31.58
CA ASP A 182 -10.03 -25.54 -32.61
C ASP A 182 -11.37 -26.30 -32.67
N GLU A 183 -11.96 -26.65 -31.52
CA GLU A 183 -13.31 -27.23 -31.45
C GLU A 183 -14.38 -26.28 -31.97
N PHE A 184 -14.29 -24.99 -31.66
CA PHE A 184 -15.21 -23.98 -32.21
C PHE A 184 -15.08 -23.87 -33.73
N ILE A 185 -13.85 -23.87 -34.25
CA ILE A 185 -13.58 -23.88 -35.70
C ILE A 185 -14.17 -25.13 -36.34
N GLU A 186 -14.00 -26.31 -35.73
CA GLU A 186 -14.55 -27.56 -36.24
C GLU A 186 -16.08 -27.53 -36.28
N GLN A 187 -16.73 -27.05 -35.22
CA GLN A 187 -18.18 -26.88 -35.18
C GLN A 187 -18.67 -25.90 -36.26
N SER A 188 -17.97 -24.77 -36.43
CA SER A 188 -18.28 -23.80 -37.48
C SER A 188 -18.15 -24.41 -38.89
N HIS A 189 -17.15 -25.26 -39.13
CA HIS A 189 -17.00 -25.97 -40.39
C HIS A 189 -18.15 -26.96 -40.62
N LYS A 190 -18.51 -27.77 -39.62
CA LYS A 190 -19.65 -28.69 -39.69
C LYS A 190 -20.95 -27.97 -40.03
N LEU A 191 -21.21 -26.84 -39.36
CA LEU A 191 -22.40 -26.03 -39.62
C LEU A 191 -22.41 -25.46 -41.05
N ASN A 192 -21.26 -24.99 -41.53
CA ASN A 192 -21.16 -24.45 -42.89
C ASN A 192 -21.38 -25.54 -43.95
N THR A 193 -20.87 -26.75 -43.74
CA THR A 193 -21.13 -27.90 -44.62
C THR A 193 -22.62 -28.24 -44.62
N PHE A 194 -23.25 -28.34 -43.45
CA PHE A 194 -24.68 -28.59 -43.33
C PHE A 194 -25.52 -27.53 -44.07
N TYR A 195 -25.15 -26.26 -43.96
CA TYR A 195 -25.84 -25.18 -44.65
C TYR A 195 -25.72 -25.27 -46.18
N LYS A 196 -24.55 -25.66 -46.70
CA LYS A 196 -24.36 -25.91 -48.14
C LYS A 196 -25.23 -27.07 -48.62
N ASP A 197 -25.27 -28.17 -47.87
CA ASP A 197 -26.10 -29.33 -48.21
C ASP A 197 -27.59 -28.95 -48.24
N TYR A 198 -28.04 -28.17 -47.25
CA TYR A 198 -29.39 -27.64 -47.19
C TYR A 198 -29.72 -26.78 -48.43
N GLN A 199 -28.83 -25.87 -48.83
CA GLN A 199 -29.01 -25.04 -50.03
C GLN A 199 -29.09 -25.88 -51.31
N GLU A 200 -28.29 -26.94 -51.42
CA GLU A 200 -28.34 -27.83 -52.58
C GLU A 200 -29.66 -28.60 -52.65
N ILE A 201 -30.15 -29.09 -51.50
CA ILE A 201 -31.46 -29.74 -51.39
C ILE A 201 -32.57 -28.78 -51.80
N ASP A 202 -32.57 -27.55 -51.26
CA ASP A 202 -33.58 -26.54 -51.57
C ASP A 202 -33.60 -26.21 -53.07
N LYS A 203 -32.41 -26.06 -53.68
CA LYS A 203 -32.28 -25.86 -55.13
C LYS A 203 -32.87 -27.02 -55.93
N LYS A 204 -32.52 -28.27 -55.59
CA LYS A 204 -33.05 -29.47 -56.26
C LYS A 204 -34.56 -29.57 -56.11
N LEU A 205 -35.09 -29.23 -54.94
CA LEU A 205 -36.51 -29.22 -54.66
C LEU A 205 -37.24 -28.16 -55.51
N SER A 206 -36.68 -26.94 -55.58
CA SER A 206 -37.20 -25.85 -56.42
C SER A 206 -37.24 -26.24 -57.91
N GLU A 207 -36.17 -26.87 -58.42
CA GLU A 207 -36.12 -27.34 -59.80
C GLU A 207 -37.17 -28.42 -60.09
N LYS A 208 -37.38 -29.36 -59.16
CA LYS A 208 -38.43 -30.38 -59.28
C LYS A 208 -39.83 -29.76 -59.27
N PHE A 209 -40.09 -28.78 -58.42
CA PHE A 209 -41.38 -28.08 -58.41
C PHE A 209 -41.65 -27.38 -59.75
N LYS A 210 -40.66 -26.67 -60.30
CA LYS A 210 -40.78 -26.05 -61.64
C LYS A 210 -41.03 -27.08 -62.74
N ASP A 211 -40.43 -28.26 -62.66
CA ASP A 211 -40.67 -29.32 -63.63
C ASP A 211 -42.10 -29.87 -63.56
N ILE A 212 -42.60 -30.09 -62.34
CA ILE A 212 -43.98 -30.53 -62.10
C ILE A 212 -44.97 -29.47 -62.60
N GLU A 213 -44.76 -28.19 -62.28
CA GLU A 213 -45.60 -27.09 -62.76
C GLU A 213 -45.66 -27.04 -64.28
N ARG A 214 -44.53 -27.20 -64.97
CA ARG A 214 -44.49 -27.26 -66.43
C ARG A 214 -45.28 -28.44 -66.99
N LYS A 215 -45.10 -29.63 -66.43
CA LYS A 215 -45.84 -30.84 -66.84
C LYS A 215 -47.35 -30.67 -66.68
N ILE A 216 -47.78 -30.20 -65.50
CA ILE A 216 -49.19 -29.90 -65.22
C ILE A 216 -49.73 -28.88 -66.22
N THR A 217 -48.99 -27.79 -66.46
CA THR A 217 -49.40 -26.75 -67.43
C THR A 217 -49.53 -27.31 -68.85
N GLN A 218 -48.62 -28.20 -69.27
CA GLN A 218 -48.67 -28.82 -70.59
C GLN A 218 -49.88 -29.76 -70.73
N GLU A 219 -50.17 -30.58 -69.72
CA GLU A 219 -51.34 -31.45 -69.69
C GLU A 219 -52.64 -30.66 -69.73
N PHE A 220 -52.76 -29.58 -68.94
CA PHE A 220 -53.92 -28.71 -69.00
C PHE A 220 -54.14 -28.12 -70.40
N LYS A 221 -53.08 -27.59 -71.04
CA LYS A 221 -53.16 -27.08 -72.41
C LYS A 221 -53.59 -28.15 -73.42
N TYR A 222 -53.12 -29.38 -73.24
CA TYR A 222 -53.51 -30.50 -74.10
C TYR A 222 -55.01 -30.83 -73.96
N ILE A 223 -55.50 -30.89 -72.72
CA ILE A 223 -56.92 -31.11 -72.42
C ILE A 223 -57.77 -29.98 -72.98
N GLU A 224 -57.40 -28.72 -72.77
CA GLU A 224 -58.10 -27.55 -73.30
C GLU A 224 -58.24 -27.60 -74.83
N ARG A 225 -57.15 -27.95 -75.54
CA ARG A 225 -57.18 -28.12 -77.01
C ARG A 225 -58.15 -29.21 -77.43
N LYS A 226 -58.13 -30.37 -76.74
CA LYS A 226 -59.06 -31.47 -77.02
C LYS A 226 -60.52 -31.09 -76.79
N ILE A 227 -60.82 -30.40 -75.69
CA ILE A 227 -62.16 -29.88 -75.38
C ILE A 227 -62.59 -28.90 -76.48
N THR A 228 -61.73 -27.95 -76.83
CA THR A 228 -62.00 -26.95 -77.87
C THR A 228 -62.30 -27.61 -79.22
N GLN A 229 -61.50 -28.60 -79.61
CA GLN A 229 -61.70 -29.34 -80.86
C GLN A 229 -63.03 -30.11 -80.84
N LYS A 230 -63.36 -30.81 -79.75
CA LYS A 230 -64.65 -31.50 -79.61
C LYS A 230 -65.82 -30.53 -79.67
N ASN A 231 -65.72 -29.39 -79.00
CA ASN A 231 -66.76 -28.35 -79.04
C ASN A 231 -66.97 -27.81 -80.46
N ARG A 232 -65.89 -27.63 -81.25
CA ARG A 232 -66.03 -27.28 -82.69
C ARG A 232 -66.80 -28.33 -83.46
N ILE A 233 -66.42 -29.60 -83.35
CA ILE A 233 -67.11 -30.72 -84.03
C ILE A 233 -68.60 -30.77 -83.65
N ILE A 234 -68.92 -30.58 -82.37
CA ILE A 234 -70.31 -30.56 -81.89
C ILE A 234 -71.06 -29.37 -82.51
N ASN A 235 -70.47 -28.17 -82.50
CA ASN A 235 -71.10 -26.97 -83.07
C ASN A 235 -71.32 -27.09 -84.58
N ASP A 236 -70.35 -27.63 -85.32
CA ASP A 236 -70.50 -27.89 -86.76
C ASP A 236 -71.65 -28.87 -87.02
N ARG A 237 -71.76 -29.94 -86.22
CA ARG A 237 -72.87 -30.90 -86.33
C ARG A 237 -74.23 -30.29 -85.95
N ILE A 238 -74.27 -29.38 -84.98
CA ILE A 238 -75.48 -28.63 -84.63
C ILE A 238 -75.92 -27.78 -85.83
N ALA A 239 -74.99 -27.07 -86.46
CA ALA A 239 -75.29 -26.25 -87.64
C ALA A 239 -75.82 -27.10 -88.82
N ASP A 240 -75.21 -28.26 -89.09
CA ASP A 240 -75.69 -29.19 -90.12
C ASP A 240 -77.13 -29.66 -89.83
N LEU A 241 -77.43 -30.03 -88.58
CA LEU A 241 -78.77 -30.46 -88.17
C LEU A 241 -79.80 -29.33 -88.26
N GLU A 242 -79.41 -28.08 -87.99
CA GLU A 242 -80.26 -26.91 -88.19
C GLU A 242 -80.60 -26.68 -89.67
N LEU A 243 -79.63 -26.85 -90.57
CA LEU A 243 -79.85 -26.81 -92.02
C LEU A 243 -80.76 -27.95 -92.49
N GLU A 244 -80.53 -29.20 -92.06
CA GLU A 244 -81.42 -30.34 -92.37
C GLU A 244 -82.86 -30.08 -91.90
N LYS A 245 -83.01 -29.56 -90.67
CA LYS A 245 -84.32 -29.19 -90.11
C LYS A 245 -85.00 -28.10 -90.93
N GLN A 246 -84.24 -27.13 -91.45
CA GLN A 246 -84.78 -26.06 -92.30
C GLN A 246 -85.22 -26.58 -93.68
N ALA A 247 -84.43 -27.45 -94.32
CA ALA A 247 -84.79 -28.11 -95.57
C ALA A 247 -86.06 -28.98 -95.43
N LEU A 248 -86.20 -29.73 -94.32
CA LEU A 248 -87.42 -30.51 -94.03
C LEU A 248 -88.65 -29.62 -93.84
N ARG A 249 -88.50 -28.46 -93.19
CA ARG A 249 -89.60 -27.48 -93.06
C ARG A 249 -90.05 -26.94 -94.42
N GLU A 250 -89.13 -26.70 -95.36
CA GLU A 250 -89.46 -26.24 -96.71
C GLU A 250 -90.17 -27.32 -97.56
N LEU A 251 -89.86 -28.60 -97.35
CA LEU A 251 -90.53 -29.73 -98.00
C LEU A 251 -91.97 -29.97 -97.48
N LEU A 252 -92.24 -29.68 -96.21
CA LEU A 252 -93.55 -29.84 -95.58
C LEU A 252 -94.53 -28.67 -95.86
N CYS A 253 -94.05 -27.57 -96.41
CA CYS A 253 -94.86 -26.39 -96.79
C CYS A 253 -95.21 -26.34 -98.30
N LYS A 254 -94.97 -27.43 -99.04
CA LYS A 254 -95.44 -27.65 -100.42
C LYS A 254 -96.56 -28.69 -100.43
#